data_AF-A0A3D2M0C1-F1
#
_entry.id   AF-A0A3D2M0C1-F1
#
_cell.length_a   1.000
_cell.length_b   1.000
_cell.length_c   1.000
_cell.angle_alpha   90.00
_cell.angle_beta   90.00
_cell.angle_gamma   90.00
#
_symmetry.space_group_name_H-M   'P 1'
#
loop_
_entity.id
_entity.type
_entity.pdbx_description
1 polymer ?
#
loop_
_entity_poly.entity_id
_entity_poly.type
_entity_poly.pdbx_seq_one_letter_code
_entity_poly.pdbx_strand_id
1 'polypeptide(L)'
;MPLFDMLLLIAAGFAAGGMNALAGGGTFFSFPALLATGLPPITANATNAVALWPASLAGAWAARSALRPLGRYLIPLLLAGLIGGL
;
A
#
# COMPACT_ATOMS: atom_id res chain seq x y z
N MET A 1 -6.76 22.18 6.76
CA MET A 1 -6.90 21.29 5.59
C MET A 1 -8.17 21.68 4.86
N PRO A 2 -8.09 22.31 3.68
CA PRO A 2 -9.26 22.63 2.88
C PRO A 2 -9.99 21.36 2.44
N LEU A 3 -11.31 21.45 2.25
CA LEU A 3 -12.17 20.31 1.88
C LEU A 3 -11.71 19.60 0.59
N PHE A 4 -11.14 20.37 -0.34
CA PHE A 4 -10.58 19.87 -1.59
C PHE A 4 -9.44 18.86 -1.35
N ASP A 5 -8.51 19.16 -0.45
CA ASP A 5 -7.38 18.26 -0.14
C ASP A 5 -7.88 16.94 0.46
N MET A 6 -8.92 16.99 1.30
CA MET A 6 -9.54 15.77 1.85
C MET A 6 -10.14 14.88 0.76
N LEU A 7 -10.92 15.46 -0.16
CA LEU A 7 -11.52 14.70 -1.26
C LEU A 7 -10.45 14.11 -2.18
N LEU A 8 -9.38 14.87 -2.45
CA LEU A 8 -8.27 14.44 -3.28
C LEU A 8 -7.50 13.28 -2.62
N LEU A 9 -7.23 13.37 -1.31
CA LEU A 9 -6.59 12.29 -0.55
C LEU A 9 -7.44 11.02 -0.46
N ILE A 10 -8.77 11.15 -0.29
CA ILE A 10 -9.68 10.00 -0.26
C ILE A 10 -9.69 9.29 -1.61
N ALA A 11 -9.84 10.05 -2.71
CA ALA A 11 -9.84 9.50 -4.06
C ALA A 11 -8.48 8.85 -4.41
N ALA A 12 -7.38 9.54 -4.09
CA ALA A 12 -6.03 9.01 -4.28
C ALA A 12 -5.79 7.77 -3.42
N GLY A 13 -6.30 7.72 -2.19
CA GLY A 13 -6.20 6.57 -1.29
C GLY A 13 -6.96 5.35 -1.83
N PHE A 14 -8.17 5.54 -2.36
CA PHE A 14 -8.93 4.46 -3.00
C PHE A 14 -8.24 3.93 -4.26
N ALA A 15 -7.75 4.82 -5.13
CA ALA A 15 -7.03 4.45 -6.34
C ALA A 15 -5.70 3.74 -6.01
N ALA A 16 -4.94 4.27 -5.05
CA ALA A 16 -3.71 3.68 -4.56
C ALA A 16 -3.96 2.29 -3.95
N GLY A 17 -5.01 2.12 -3.15
CA GLY A 17 -5.39 0.84 -2.56
C GLY A 17 -5.75 -0.21 -3.62
N GLY A 18 -6.55 0.18 -4.62
CA GLY A 18 -6.91 -0.69 -5.74
C GLY A 18 -5.70 -1.11 -6.58
N MET A 19 -4.82 -0.16 -6.91
CA MET A 19 -3.59 -0.44 -7.65
C MET A 19 -2.57 -1.25 -6.84
N ASN A 20 -2.50 -1.04 -5.54
CA ASN A 20 -1.66 -1.84 -4.64
C ASN A 20 -2.14 -3.29 -4.61
N ALA A 21 -3.46 -3.51 -4.55
CA ALA A 21 -4.04 -4.85 -4.57
C ALA A 21 -3.88 -5.57 -5.92
N LEU A 22 -3.91 -4.84 -7.04
CA LEU A 22 -3.81 -5.43 -8.39
C LEU A 22 -2.37 -5.67 -8.86
N ALA A 23 -1.46 -4.73 -8.59
CA ALA A 23 -0.14 -4.72 -9.21
C ALA A 23 1.00 -4.29 -8.26
N GLY A 24 0.71 -4.00 -6.98
CA GLY A 24 1.69 -3.48 -6.02
C GLY A 24 2.12 -2.02 -6.27
N GLY A 25 1.43 -1.30 -7.17
CA GLY A 25 1.81 0.04 -7.64
C GLY A 25 1.16 1.21 -6.89
N GLY A 26 0.56 0.99 -5.71
CA GLY A 26 -0.27 2.00 -5.03
C GLY A 26 0.44 3.34 -4.77
N THR A 27 1.75 3.28 -4.48
CA THR A 27 2.63 4.44 -4.28
C THR A 27 2.60 5.44 -5.44
N PHE A 28 2.37 5.00 -6.69
CA PHE A 28 2.28 5.92 -7.83
C PHE A 28 1.15 6.94 -7.71
N PHE A 29 0.08 6.61 -6.98
CA PHE A 29 -1.07 7.50 -6.78
C PHE A 29 -1.00 8.24 -5.44
N SER A 30 -0.61 7.55 -4.37
CA SER A 30 -0.61 8.11 -3.01
C SER A 30 0.58 9.02 -2.70
N PHE A 31 1.76 8.77 -3.27
CA PHE A 31 2.94 9.61 -3.02
C PHE A 31 2.85 11.02 -3.66
N PRO A 32 2.46 11.18 -4.95
CA PRO A 32 2.26 12.51 -5.53
C PRO A 32 1.12 13.28 -4.85
N ALA A 33 0.07 12.59 -4.41
CA ALA A 33 -1.04 13.21 -3.67
C ALA A 33 -0.58 13.77 -2.31
N LEU A 34 0.31 13.07 -1.60
CA LEU A 34 0.91 13.55 -0.35
C LEU A 34 1.92 14.69 -0.58
N LEU A 35 2.66 14.67 -1.69
CA LEU A 35 3.52 15.80 -2.07
C LEU A 35 2.68 17.04 -2.40
N ALA A 36 1.54 16.88 -3.07
CA ALA A 36 0.65 17.96 -3.44
C ALA A 36 0.04 18.69 -2.23
N THR A 37 -0.07 18.02 -1.07
CA THR A 37 -0.50 18.66 0.19
C THR A 37 0.62 19.41 0.92
N GLY A 38 1.83 19.46 0.33
CA GLY A 38 2.97 20.20 0.85
C GLY A 38 3.81 19.46 1.87
N LEU A 39 3.62 18.14 2.04
CA LEU A 39 4.49 17.36 2.93
C LEU A 39 5.92 17.27 2.36
N PRO A 40 6.95 17.37 3.22
CA PRO A 40 8.32 17.04 2.83
C PRO A 40 8.41 15.62 2.26
N PRO A 41 9.24 15.36 1.23
CA PRO A 41 9.30 14.06 0.58
C PRO A 41 9.57 12.88 1.52
N ILE A 42 10.37 13.11 2.57
CA ILE A 42 10.68 12.10 3.58
C ILE A 42 9.43 11.73 4.38
N THR A 43 8.69 12.73 4.86
CA THR A 43 7.45 12.53 5.61
C THR A 43 6.36 11.93 4.71
N ALA A 44 6.24 12.40 3.47
CA ALA A 44 5.28 11.88 2.49
C ALA A 44 5.54 10.39 2.19
N ASN A 45 6.81 9.98 2.04
CA ASN A 45 7.14 8.57 1.81
C ASN A 45 6.83 7.70 3.03
N ALA A 46 7.20 8.15 4.24
CA ALA A 46 6.91 7.43 5.47
C ALA A 46 5.39 7.25 5.67
N THR A 47 4.61 8.32 5.49
CA THR A 47 3.15 8.28 5.56
C THR A 47 2.56 7.36 4.50
N ASN A 48 3.07 7.40 3.27
CA ASN A 48 2.63 6.53 2.19
C ASN A 48 2.84 5.04 2.51
N ALA A 49 4.01 4.67 3.02
CA ALA A 49 4.32 3.29 3.40
C ALA A 49 3.36 2.78 4.50
N VAL A 50 3.12 3.58 5.53
CA VAL A 50 2.17 3.25 6.60
C VAL A 50 0.73 3.15 6.08
N ALA A 51 0.34 4.02 5.14
CA ALA A 51 -1.00 4.00 4.55
C ALA A 51 -1.24 2.77 3.65
N LEU A 52 -0.21 2.31 2.93
CA LEU A 52 -0.31 1.15 2.04
C LEU A 52 -0.27 -0.18 2.77
N TRP A 53 0.34 -0.26 3.95
CA TRP A 53 0.47 -1.50 4.72
C TRP A 53 -0.86 -2.24 5.00
N PRO A 54 -1.91 -1.59 5.53
CA PRO A 54 -3.22 -2.25 5.71
C PRO A 54 -3.87 -2.63 4.37
N ALA A 55 -3.63 -1.86 3.30
CA ALA A 55 -4.12 -2.21 1.97
C ALA A 55 -3.42 -3.47 1.42
N SER A 56 -2.10 -3.60 1.62
CA SER A 56 -1.35 -4.81 1.28
C SER A 56 -1.83 -6.02 2.09
N LEU A 57 -2.09 -5.85 3.38
CA LEU A 57 -2.61 -6.92 4.23
C LEU A 57 -4.02 -7.37 3.81
N ALA A 58 -4.91 -6.41 3.52
CA ALA A 58 -6.25 -6.69 3.00
C ALA A 58 -6.21 -7.37 1.63
N GLY A 59 -5.30 -6.95 0.74
CA GLY A 59 -5.07 -7.58 -0.56
C GLY A 59 -4.58 -9.02 -0.43
N ALA A 60 -3.61 -9.27 0.45
CA ALA A 60 -3.12 -10.61 0.76
C ALA A 60 -4.25 -11.50 1.34
N TRP A 61 -5.08 -10.95 2.21
CA TRP A 61 -6.24 -11.66 2.77
C TRP A 61 -7.31 -11.97 1.72
N ALA A 62 -7.56 -11.06 0.78
CA ALA A 62 -8.49 -11.30 -0.33
C ALA A 62 -7.94 -12.38 -1.28
N ALA A 63 -6.63 -12.36 -1.55
CA ALA A 63 -5.94 -13.35 -2.38
C ALA A 63 -5.67 -14.69 -1.67
N ARG A 64 -6.13 -14.88 -0.42
CA ARG A 64 -5.83 -16.09 0.38
C ARG A 64 -6.22 -17.40 -0.30
N SER A 65 -7.28 -17.41 -1.12
CA SER A 65 -7.70 -18.59 -1.89
C SER A 65 -6.71 -18.94 -3.00
N ALA A 66 -6.09 -17.94 -3.63
CA ALA A 66 -5.02 -18.12 -4.62
C ALA A 66 -3.67 -18.46 -3.96
N LEU A 67 -3.48 -18.14 -2.68
CA LEU A 67 -2.29 -18.50 -1.90
C LEU A 67 -2.37 -19.90 -1.26
N ARG A 68 -3.56 -20.48 -1.11
CA ARG A 68 -3.75 -21.85 -0.58
C ARG A 68 -2.89 -22.92 -1.29
N PRO A 69 -2.73 -22.91 -2.63
CA PRO A 69 -1.89 -23.87 -3.34
C PRO A 69 -0.39 -23.76 -3.00
N LEU A 70 0.09 -22.61 -2.48
CA LEU A 70 1.49 -22.46 -2.08
C LEU A 70 1.85 -23.29 -0.84
N GLY A 71 0.86 -23.71 -0.04
CA GLY A 71 1.01 -24.66 1.07
C GLY A 71 2.29 -24.46 1.89
N ARG A 72 3.22 -25.42 1.78
CA ARG A 72 4.51 -25.44 2.51
C ARG A 72 5.47 -24.30 2.17
N TYR A 73 5.33 -23.67 1.01
CA TYR A 73 6.21 -22.59 0.55
C TYR A 73 5.77 -21.21 1.04
N LEU A 74 4.54 -21.09 1.57
CA LEU A 74 4.03 -19.83 2.09
C LEU A 74 4.85 -19.31 3.29
N ILE A 75 5.22 -20.20 4.22
CA ILE A 75 6.02 -19.84 5.40
C ILE A 75 7.45 -19.39 5.02
N PRO A 76 8.22 -20.13 4.21
CA PRO A 76 9.52 -19.66 3.72
C PRO A 76 9.44 -18.33 2.97
N LEU A 77 8.40 -18.11 2.16
CA LEU A 77 8.22 -16.88 1.40
C LEU A 77 7.89 -15.68 2.30
N LEU A 78 7.07 -15.90 3.33
CA LEU A 78 6.80 -14.90 4.36
C LEU A 78 8.05 -14.56 5.16
N LEU A 79 8.86 -15.57 5.53
CA LEU A 79 10.13 -15.35 6.24
C LEU A 79 11.13 -14.58 5.38
N ALA A 80 11.27 -14.94 4.09
CA ALA A 80 12.11 -14.22 3.16
C ALA A 80 11.65 -12.77 2.97
N GLY A 81 10.34 -12.54 2.89
CA GLY A 81 9.75 -11.20 2.82
C GLY A 81 9.96 -10.39 4.10
N LEU A 82 9.86 -11.02 5.28
CA LEU A 82 10.10 -10.39 6.56
C LEU A 82 11.57 -9.98 6.72
N ILE A 83 12.50 -10.87 6.33
CA ILE A 83 13.94 -10.61 6.40
C ILE A 83 14.34 -9.52 5.39
N GLY A 84 13.76 -9.52 4.19
CA GLY A 84 14.05 -8.49 3.18
C GLY A 84 13.39 -7.13 3.46
N GLY A 85 12.33 -7.10 4.27
CA GLY A 85 11.59 -5.88 4.61
C GLY A 85 12.00 -5.20 5.92
N LEU A 86 12.82 -5.86 6.75
CA LEU A 86 13.41 -5.32 7.98
C LEU A 86 14.71 -4.56 7.65
#